data_AF-B8JBG2-F1
#
_entry.id   AF-B8JBG2-F1
#
_cell.length_a   1.000
_cell.length_b   1.000
_cell.length_c   1.000
_cell.angle_alpha   90.00
_cell.angle_beta   90.00
_cell.angle_gamma   90.00
#
_symmetry.space_group_name_H-M   'P 1'
#
loop_
_entity.id
_entity.type
_entity.pdbx_description
1 polymer ?
#
loop_
_entity_poly.entity_id
_entity_poly.type
_entity_poly.pdbx_seq_one_letter_code
_entity_poly.pdbx_strand_id
1 'polypeptide(L)'
;MRPTILAVLSALAAFAPARAPAQTEPGRWDEIHAGLLSEPVSTCVGCHEEAARLHAAHPVDVTYAPDASGMLRPRAEVERRGVALPDGKVHCWSCHSASSRWRFHLFLPQATTARRRVIPGVESTYEDQQGDVLVDGSDVSPKPLCLACHAFD
;
A
#
# COMPACT_ATOMS: atom_id res chain seq x y z
N MET A 1 -59.65 23.76 21.18
CA MET A 1 -59.09 22.58 20.47
C MET A 1 -57.70 22.94 19.96
N ARG A 2 -56.65 22.32 20.53
CA ARG A 2 -55.32 22.02 19.95
C ARG A 2 -54.47 23.16 19.29
N PRO A 3 -53.13 22.99 19.17
CA PRO A 3 -52.14 23.93 19.70
C PRO A 3 -51.18 24.49 18.63
N THR A 4 -50.29 25.43 18.98
CA THR A 4 -49.03 25.55 18.23
C THR A 4 -47.88 26.00 19.13
N ILE A 5 -47.03 25.05 19.49
CA ILE A 5 -45.69 25.25 20.04
C ILE A 5 -44.75 25.36 18.84
N LEU A 6 -44.11 26.51 18.64
CA LEU A 6 -42.98 26.63 17.72
C LEU A 6 -41.69 26.40 18.49
N ALA A 7 -41.16 25.17 18.40
CA ALA A 7 -39.80 24.86 18.82
C ALA A 7 -38.85 25.19 17.66
N VAL A 8 -38.09 26.28 17.79
CA VAL A 8 -36.99 26.62 16.89
C VAL A 8 -35.78 25.78 17.31
N LEU A 9 -35.55 24.66 16.64
CA LEU A 9 -34.33 23.86 16.77
C LEU A 9 -33.24 24.50 15.92
N SER A 10 -32.37 25.29 16.55
CA SER A 10 -31.13 25.78 15.94
C SER A 10 -30.15 24.62 15.78
N ALA A 11 -30.01 24.12 14.56
CA ALA A 11 -28.95 23.19 14.18
C ALA A 11 -27.63 23.96 14.10
N LEU A 12 -26.83 23.92 15.16
CA LEU A 12 -25.41 24.28 15.10
C LEU A 12 -24.67 23.17 14.36
N ALA A 13 -24.54 23.31 13.05
CA ALA A 13 -23.60 22.52 12.26
C ALA A 13 -22.19 22.89 12.73
N ALA A 14 -21.56 21.99 13.50
CA ALA A 14 -20.16 22.09 13.84
C ALA A 14 -19.33 21.92 12.56
N PHE A 15 -18.87 23.03 11.99
CA PHE A 15 -17.82 23.02 10.98
C PHE A 15 -16.52 22.57 11.65
N ALA A 16 -16.29 21.26 11.68
CA ALA A 16 -14.96 20.74 11.94
C ALA A 16 -14.06 21.19 10.77
N PRO A 17 -12.94 21.90 11.02
CA PRO A 17 -12.03 22.23 9.94
C PRO A 17 -11.51 20.90 9.38
N ALA A 18 -11.72 20.67 8.08
CA ALA A 18 -11.05 19.60 7.37
C ALA A 18 -9.56 19.79 7.61
N ARG A 19 -8.94 18.85 8.33
CA ARG A 19 -7.50 18.84 8.53
C ARG A 19 -6.88 18.76 7.15
N ALA A 20 -6.35 19.89 6.66
CA ALA A 20 -5.62 19.93 5.41
C ALA A 20 -4.55 18.83 5.47
N PRO A 21 -4.37 18.03 4.39
CA PRO A 21 -3.30 17.05 4.37
C PRO A 21 -2.01 17.82 4.62
N ALA A 22 -1.29 17.46 5.69
CA ALA A 22 0.01 18.03 5.95
C ALA A 22 0.84 17.85 4.68
N GLN A 23 1.33 18.94 4.10
CA GLN A 23 2.26 18.86 3.00
C GLN A 23 3.52 18.22 3.56
N THR A 24 3.68 16.93 3.30
CA THR A 24 4.90 16.22 3.62
C THR A 24 5.98 16.80 2.73
N GLU A 25 6.97 17.48 3.31
CA GLU A 25 8.18 17.84 2.59
C GLU A 25 8.72 16.59 1.88
N PRO A 26 9.12 16.67 0.60
CA PRO A 26 9.62 15.51 -0.13
C PRO A 26 10.78 14.90 0.65
N GLY A 27 10.66 13.62 0.99
CA GLY A 27 11.78 12.93 1.63
C GLY A 27 12.96 12.84 0.65
N ARG A 28 14.16 12.56 1.16
CA ARG A 28 15.32 12.19 0.31
C ARG A 28 14.98 11.11 -0.73
N TRP A 29 13.99 10.27 -0.43
CA TRP A 29 13.42 9.30 -1.35
C TRP A 29 12.77 9.97 -2.57
N ASP A 30 11.87 10.94 -2.34
CA ASP A 30 11.15 11.65 -3.39
C ASP A 30 12.10 12.43 -4.28
N GLU A 31 13.12 13.07 -3.69
CA GLU A 31 14.15 13.80 -4.46
C GLU A 31 14.90 12.90 -5.46
N ILE A 32 15.19 11.65 -5.07
CA ILE A 32 15.96 10.72 -5.92
C ILE A 32 15.07 10.06 -6.98
N HIS A 33 13.78 9.80 -6.69
CA HIS A 33 12.94 8.95 -7.53
C HIS A 33 11.73 9.64 -8.18
N ALA A 34 11.41 10.89 -7.84
CA ALA A 34 10.28 11.59 -8.46
C ALA A 34 10.41 11.69 -9.99
N GLY A 35 11.63 11.83 -10.50
CA GLY A 35 11.90 11.81 -11.94
C GLY A 35 11.86 10.42 -12.59
N LEU A 36 11.75 9.35 -11.80
CA LEU A 36 11.80 7.96 -12.25
C LEU A 36 10.42 7.28 -12.25
N LEU A 37 9.35 8.00 -11.90
CA LEU A 37 7.98 7.48 -11.82
C LEU A 37 7.45 6.95 -13.15
N SER A 38 7.89 7.54 -14.26
CA SER A 38 7.51 7.16 -15.63
C SER A 38 8.59 6.36 -16.37
N GLU A 39 9.72 6.10 -15.72
CA GLU A 39 10.84 5.37 -16.32
C GLU A 39 10.58 3.86 -16.30
N PRO A 40 11.15 3.10 -17.25
CA PRO A 40 10.97 1.65 -17.27
C PRO A 40 11.60 1.00 -16.03
N VAL A 41 11.09 -0.17 -15.65
CA VAL A 41 11.58 -0.97 -14.51
C VAL A 41 13.09 -1.22 -14.57
N SER A 42 13.68 -1.35 -15.77
CA SER A 42 15.13 -1.51 -15.96
C SER A 42 15.94 -0.36 -15.36
N THR A 43 15.41 0.87 -15.39
CA THR A 43 16.02 2.05 -14.77
C THR A 43 16.07 1.89 -13.25
N CYS A 44 15.01 1.36 -12.63
CA CYS A 44 15.00 1.07 -11.20
C CYS A 44 16.00 -0.04 -10.84
N VAL A 45 16.03 -1.14 -11.61
CA VAL A 45 16.90 -2.29 -11.35
C VAL A 45 18.38 -1.92 -11.48
N GLY A 46 18.75 -1.00 -12.37
CA GLY A 46 20.13 -0.51 -12.50
C GLY A 46 20.70 0.13 -11.22
N CYS A 47 19.85 0.71 -10.37
CA CYS A 47 20.25 1.25 -9.07
C CYS A 47 19.96 0.28 -7.89
N HIS A 48 19.20 -0.79 -8.13
CA HIS A 48 18.73 -1.75 -7.13
C HIS A 48 19.07 -3.19 -7.51
N GLU A 49 20.32 -3.46 -7.93
CA GLU A 49 20.75 -4.79 -8.39
C GLU A 49 20.52 -5.91 -7.36
N GLU A 50 20.59 -5.61 -6.06
CA GLU A 50 20.27 -6.57 -5.00
C GLU A 50 18.78 -6.95 -4.96
N ALA A 51 17.88 -6.05 -5.38
CA ALA A 51 16.45 -6.33 -5.53
C ALA A 51 16.16 -7.27 -6.71
N ALA A 52 17.03 -7.30 -7.74
CA ALA A 52 16.86 -8.16 -8.90
C ALA A 52 16.84 -9.65 -8.53
N ARG A 53 17.59 -10.07 -7.50
CA ARG A 53 17.60 -11.47 -7.02
C ARG A 53 16.31 -11.85 -6.29
N LEU A 54 15.66 -10.91 -5.62
CA LEU A 54 14.41 -11.14 -4.87
C LEU A 54 13.18 -11.18 -5.79
N HIS A 55 13.23 -10.52 -6.95
CA HIS A 55 12.13 -10.49 -7.94
C HIS A 55 11.95 -11.79 -8.71
N ALA A 56 12.84 -12.78 -8.59
CA ALA A 56 12.62 -14.10 -9.20
C ALA A 56 11.33 -14.78 -8.69
N ALA A 57 10.89 -14.45 -7.46
CA ALA A 57 9.65 -14.97 -6.88
C ALA A 57 8.41 -14.11 -7.20
N HIS A 58 8.58 -12.86 -7.65
CA HIS A 58 7.48 -11.97 -8.02
C HIS A 58 7.94 -10.96 -9.08
N PRO A 59 7.73 -11.25 -10.38
CA PRO A 59 8.31 -10.47 -11.45
C PRO A 59 7.65 -9.08 -11.57
N VAL A 60 8.44 -8.14 -12.10
CA VAL A 60 8.07 -6.77 -12.44
C VAL A 60 8.22 -6.58 -13.96
N ASP A 61 7.57 -5.55 -14.52
CA ASP A 61 7.37 -5.30 -15.96
C ASP A 61 6.57 -6.39 -16.70
N VAL A 62 5.82 -7.20 -15.95
CA VAL A 62 4.92 -8.20 -16.52
C VAL A 62 3.50 -7.67 -16.62
N THR A 63 2.80 -8.02 -17.69
CA THR A 63 1.38 -7.70 -17.85
C THR A 63 0.58 -8.33 -16.73
N TYR A 64 -0.20 -7.52 -16.01
CA TYR A 64 -1.14 -7.97 -15.01
C TYR A 64 -2.36 -8.59 -15.70
N ALA A 65 -2.36 -9.92 -15.80
CA ALA A 65 -3.39 -10.68 -16.49
C ALA A 65 -4.07 -11.62 -15.48
N PRO A 66 -5.22 -11.23 -14.90
CA PRO A 66 -6.01 -12.16 -14.12
C PRO A 66 -6.50 -13.28 -15.03
N ASP A 67 -6.18 -14.52 -14.67
CA ASP A 67 -6.58 -15.71 -15.41
C ASP A 67 -7.90 -16.28 -14.87
N ALA A 68 -8.42 -17.31 -15.56
CA ALA A 68 -9.64 -17.99 -15.15
C ALA A 68 -9.47 -18.82 -13.86
N SER A 69 -8.24 -18.96 -13.33
CA SER A 69 -8.00 -19.68 -12.08
C SER A 69 -8.58 -18.94 -10.87
N GLY A 70 -8.84 -17.64 -11.01
CA GLY A 70 -9.33 -16.79 -9.94
C GLY A 70 -8.27 -16.42 -8.91
N MET A 71 -7.02 -16.89 -9.05
CA MET A 71 -5.94 -16.58 -8.09
C MET A 71 -5.54 -15.10 -8.10
N LEU A 72 -5.80 -14.38 -9.19
CA LEU A 72 -5.56 -12.95 -9.33
C LEU A 72 -6.88 -12.20 -9.36
N ARG A 73 -6.95 -11.10 -8.61
CA ARG A 73 -8.11 -10.21 -8.60
C ARG A 73 -8.23 -9.46 -9.93
N PRO A 74 -9.44 -9.04 -10.34
CA PRO A 74 -9.58 -8.16 -11.50
C PRO A 74 -8.80 -6.86 -11.31
N ARG A 75 -8.15 -6.35 -12.37
CA ARG A 75 -7.35 -5.11 -12.33
C ARG A 75 -8.05 -3.95 -11.61
N ALA A 76 -9.31 -3.70 -11.95
CA ALA A 76 -10.08 -2.61 -11.33
C ALA A 76 -10.26 -2.78 -9.81
N GLU A 77 -10.28 -4.01 -9.30
CA GLU A 77 -10.31 -4.27 -7.87
C GLU A 77 -8.95 -3.98 -7.21
N VAL A 78 -7.86 -4.42 -7.86
CA VAL A 78 -6.48 -4.15 -7.40
C VAL A 78 -6.23 -2.65 -7.25
N GLU A 79 -6.61 -1.88 -8.26
CA GLU A 79 -6.48 -0.41 -8.26
C GLU A 79 -7.37 0.24 -7.19
N ARG A 80 -8.60 -0.26 -6.97
CA ARG A 80 -9.46 0.21 -5.85
C ARG A 80 -8.85 -0.08 -4.47
N ARG A 81 -8.04 -1.13 -4.36
CA ARG A 81 -7.29 -1.45 -3.13
C ARG A 81 -6.02 -0.62 -2.99
N GLY A 82 -5.75 0.29 -3.93
CA GLY A 82 -4.66 1.27 -3.86
C GLY A 82 -3.36 0.84 -4.53
N VAL A 83 -3.31 -0.34 -5.15
CA VAL A 83 -2.13 -0.78 -5.91
C VAL A 83 -2.17 -0.18 -7.31
N ALA A 84 -1.13 0.56 -7.69
CA ALA A 84 -1.01 1.10 -9.04
C ALA A 84 -0.53 0.02 -10.02
N LEU A 85 -1.17 -0.05 -11.20
CA LEU A 85 -0.76 -0.91 -12.32
C LEU A 85 -0.58 -0.08 -13.61
N PRO A 86 0.49 0.72 -13.71
CA PRO A 86 0.77 1.53 -14.89
C PRO A 86 0.82 0.67 -16.15
N ASP A 87 0.18 1.13 -17.22
CA ASP A 87 0.07 0.39 -18.50
C ASP A 87 -0.48 -1.04 -18.37
N GLY A 88 -1.16 -1.34 -17.25
CA GLY A 88 -1.67 -2.68 -16.96
C GLY A 88 -0.58 -3.68 -16.58
N LYS A 89 0.59 -3.21 -16.12
CA LYS A 89 1.71 -4.05 -15.70
C LYS A 89 1.98 -3.94 -14.21
N VAL A 90 2.64 -4.96 -13.65
CA VAL A 90 3.24 -4.89 -12.32
C VAL A 90 4.55 -4.09 -12.42
N HIS A 91 4.64 -2.98 -11.71
CA HIS A 91 5.86 -2.16 -11.62
C HIS A 91 6.43 -2.20 -10.20
N CYS A 92 7.67 -1.73 -9.99
CA CYS A 92 8.20 -1.50 -8.64
C CYS A 92 7.25 -0.62 -7.79
N TRP A 93 6.56 0.35 -8.41
CA TRP A 93 5.59 1.24 -7.76
C TRP A 93 4.27 0.56 -7.38
N SER A 94 3.99 -0.63 -7.93
CA SER A 94 2.88 -1.46 -7.47
C SER A 94 3.12 -1.97 -6.04
N CYS A 95 4.40 -2.08 -5.65
CA CYS A 95 4.82 -2.65 -4.36
C CYS A 95 5.52 -1.65 -3.45
N HIS A 96 6.02 -0.54 -3.99
CA HIS A 96 6.80 0.46 -3.26
C HIS A 96 6.15 1.84 -3.38
N SER A 97 6.09 2.56 -2.26
CA SER A 97 5.55 3.91 -2.19
C SER A 97 6.48 4.80 -1.39
N ALA A 98 6.82 5.97 -1.93
CA ALA A 98 7.61 6.99 -1.24
C ALA A 98 7.07 7.35 0.16
N SER A 99 5.74 7.39 0.27
CA SER A 99 5.04 7.70 1.52
C SER A 99 5.02 6.54 2.52
N SER A 100 5.55 5.36 2.14
CA SER A 100 5.65 4.24 3.06
C SER A 100 6.80 4.43 4.03
N ARG A 101 6.47 4.35 5.31
CA ARG A 101 7.44 4.38 6.40
C ARG A 101 8.16 3.06 6.65
N TRP A 102 7.81 1.98 5.95
CA TRP A 102 8.34 0.65 6.23
C TRP A 102 9.67 0.41 5.55
N ARG A 103 10.42 -0.61 5.99
CA ARG A 103 11.67 -1.01 5.33
C ARG A 103 11.42 -1.22 3.84
N PHE A 104 12.36 -0.76 3.01
CA PHE A 104 12.25 -0.78 1.54
C PHE A 104 11.08 0.03 0.98
N HIS A 105 10.45 0.91 1.76
CA HIS A 105 9.29 1.70 1.31
C HIS A 105 8.14 0.81 0.82
N LEU A 106 7.99 -0.37 1.43
CA LEU A 106 6.97 -1.35 1.07
C LEU A 106 5.57 -0.74 1.20
N PHE A 107 4.81 -0.70 0.11
CA PHE A 107 3.43 -0.24 0.12
C PHE A 107 2.55 -1.24 0.88
N LEU A 108 1.76 -0.72 1.83
CA LEU A 108 0.66 -1.45 2.45
C LEU A 108 -0.65 -0.69 2.15
N PRO A 109 -1.68 -1.36 1.60
CA PRO A 109 -2.98 -0.75 1.37
C PRO A 109 -3.55 -0.06 2.62
N GLN A 110 -4.33 1.01 2.41
CA GLN A 110 -4.98 1.72 3.50
C GLN A 110 -5.85 0.78 4.34
N ALA A 111 -5.98 1.09 5.64
CA ALA A 111 -6.72 0.30 6.63
C ALA A 111 -6.20 -1.13 6.87
N THR A 112 -5.02 -1.49 6.36
CA THR A 112 -4.36 -2.75 6.71
C THR A 112 -3.52 -2.62 7.97
N THR A 113 -3.54 -3.64 8.82
CA THR A 113 -2.66 -3.72 9.98
C THR A 113 -1.31 -4.26 9.55
N ALA A 114 -0.26 -3.45 9.68
CA ALA A 114 1.11 -3.91 9.49
C ALA A 114 1.47 -4.98 10.53
N ARG A 115 2.17 -6.02 10.09
CA ARG A 115 2.67 -7.11 10.95
C ARG A 115 4.15 -7.31 10.66
N ARG A 116 4.90 -7.92 11.60
CA ARG A 116 6.30 -8.28 11.35
C ARG A 116 6.42 -9.21 10.15
N ARG A 117 7.56 -9.15 9.46
CA ARG A 117 7.87 -10.04 8.35
C ARG A 117 7.81 -11.51 8.81
N VAL A 118 7.14 -12.34 8.02
CA VAL A 118 7.16 -13.79 8.15
C VAL A 118 8.36 -14.33 7.37
N ILE A 119 9.16 -15.19 7.98
CA ILE A 119 10.33 -15.83 7.37
C ILE A 119 10.02 -17.32 7.19
N PRO A 120 9.88 -17.81 5.94
CA PRO A 120 9.62 -19.21 5.68
C PRO A 120 10.63 -20.14 6.38
N GLY A 121 10.12 -21.12 7.13
CA GLY A 121 10.93 -22.08 7.88
C GLY A 121 11.45 -21.61 9.24
N VAL A 122 11.09 -20.39 9.68
CA VAL A 122 11.39 -19.88 11.03
C VAL A 122 10.09 -19.76 11.82
N GLU A 123 9.77 -20.80 12.59
CA GLU A 123 8.48 -20.95 13.29
C GLU A 123 8.09 -19.74 14.14
N SER A 124 9.06 -19.14 14.83
CA SER A 124 8.84 -17.96 15.69
C SER A 124 8.34 -16.73 14.95
N THR A 125 8.39 -16.70 13.62
CA THR A 125 7.90 -15.57 12.81
C THR A 125 6.45 -15.74 12.33
N TYR A 126 5.84 -16.90 12.58
CA TYR A 126 4.43 -17.16 12.23
C TYR A 126 3.46 -16.80 13.35
N GLU A 127 3.95 -16.71 14.59
CA GLU A 127 3.14 -16.32 15.75
C GLU A 127 2.96 -14.80 15.79
N ASP A 128 1.72 -14.34 15.97
CA ASP A 128 1.43 -12.91 16.20
C ASP A 128 1.99 -12.51 17.58
N GLN A 129 3.14 -11.83 17.60
CA GLN A 129 3.71 -11.26 18.83
C GLN A 129 2.86 -10.08 19.29
N GLN A 130 1.97 -10.32 20.25
CA GLN A 130 1.15 -9.27 20.87
C GLN A 130 2.03 -8.30 21.66
N GLY A 131 1.88 -7.00 21.39
CA GLY A 131 2.52 -5.93 22.17
C GLY A 131 3.77 -5.30 21.52
N ASP A 132 4.24 -5.82 20.40
CA ASP A 132 5.36 -5.21 19.67
C ASP A 132 4.91 -3.97 18.87
N VAL A 133 5.47 -2.81 19.20
CA VAL A 133 5.23 -1.57 18.47
C VAL A 133 6.14 -1.52 17.24
N LEU A 134 5.54 -1.61 16.04
CA LEU A 134 6.27 -1.41 14.79
C LEU A 134 6.64 0.07 14.61
N VAL A 135 7.94 0.35 14.56
CA VAL A 135 8.50 1.69 14.32
C VAL A 135 8.81 1.93 12.85
N ASP A 136 9.10 3.17 12.47
CA ASP A 136 9.52 3.52 11.12
C ASP A 136 10.79 2.73 10.73
N GLY A 137 10.83 2.27 9.48
CA GLY A 137 11.90 1.42 8.96
C GLY A 137 11.81 -0.06 9.39
N SER A 138 10.78 -0.47 10.13
CA SER A 138 10.56 -1.88 10.48
C SER A 138 10.36 -2.75 9.23
N ASP A 139 10.87 -3.97 9.27
CA ASP A 139 10.60 -5.00 8.26
C ASP A 139 9.23 -5.64 8.52
N VAL A 140 8.31 -5.48 7.58
CA VAL A 140 6.90 -5.84 7.73
C VAL A 140 6.48 -6.86 6.68
N SER A 141 5.46 -7.65 7.02
CA SER A 141 4.91 -8.66 6.12
C SER A 141 4.28 -8.02 4.88
N PRO A 142 4.60 -8.49 3.67
CA PRO A 142 3.95 -8.05 2.44
C PRO A 142 2.56 -8.67 2.26
N LYS A 143 2.09 -9.53 3.18
CA LYS A 143 0.80 -10.23 3.03
C LYS A 143 -0.38 -9.30 2.68
N PRO A 144 -0.56 -8.12 3.28
CA PRO A 144 -1.66 -7.23 2.90
C PRO A 144 -1.57 -6.75 1.44
N LEU A 145 -0.35 -6.52 0.94
CA LEU A 145 -0.08 -6.21 -0.47
C LEU A 145 -0.36 -7.43 -1.36
N CYS A 146 0.09 -8.63 -0.97
CA CYS A 146 -0.20 -9.85 -1.71
C CYS A 146 -1.71 -10.05 -1.88
N LEU A 147 -2.50 -9.85 -0.82
CA LEU A 147 -3.97 -9.98 -0.84
C LEU A 147 -4.68 -8.88 -1.64
N ALA A 148 -3.98 -7.80 -1.99
CA ALA A 148 -4.50 -6.78 -2.88
C ALA A 148 -4.50 -7.25 -4.35
N CYS A 149 -3.49 -8.03 -4.73
CA CYS A 149 -3.37 -8.60 -6.08
C CYS A 149 -3.95 -10.01 -6.18
N HIS A 150 -3.84 -10.81 -5.13
CA HIS A 150 -4.23 -12.21 -5.10
C HIS A 150 -5.53 -12.43 -4.33
N ALA A 151 -6.37 -13.32 -4.84
CA ALA A 151 -7.50 -13.87 -4.11
C ALA A 151 -7.05 -15.17 -3.44
N PHE A 152 -6.22 -15.03 -2.40
CA PHE A 152 -5.96 -16.11 -1.45
C PHE A 152 -7.03 -16.00 -0.36
N ASP A 153 -8.22 -16.50 -0.63
CA ASP A 153 -9.26 -16.77 0.36
C ASP A 153 -8.98 -18.06 1.14
#